data_AF-A0A1J5EV84-F1
#
_entry.id   AF-A0A1J5EV84-F1
#
_cell.length_a   1.000
_cell.length_b   1.000
_cell.length_c   1.000
_cell.angle_alpha   90.00
_cell.angle_beta   90.00
_cell.angle_gamma   90.00
#
_symmetry.space_group_name_H-M   'P 1'
#
loop_
_entity.id
_entity.type
_entity.pdbx_description
1 polymer ?
#
loop_
_entity_poly.entity_id
_entity_poly.type
_entity_poly.pdbx_seq_one_letter_code
_entity_poly.pdbx_strand_id
1 'polypeptide(L)'
;MSLYIILFGMSYVLLAVGLFFLNLYLFEKITPFDVRNEIFKTQKKALGYIIRGQLLGQGIMMGMLIYFLGVAYDYVFSLDKYITSLVDIIVFGLTGIVLFQLSLYIFSKVMPFEKEIITENNESLGIIIEGFLIAMAIIISVSLYSY
;
A
#
# COMPACT_ATOMS: atom_id res chain seq x y z
N MET A 1 12.09 24.95 -15.03
CA MET A 1 11.13 23.84 -14.87
C MET A 1 9.77 24.32 -15.37
N SER A 2 9.18 23.68 -16.37
CA SER A 2 7.90 24.15 -16.94
C SER A 2 6.73 23.81 -16.02
N LEU A 3 5.74 24.70 -15.91
CA LEU A 3 4.53 24.55 -15.08
C LEU A 3 3.81 23.21 -15.31
N TYR A 4 3.85 22.70 -16.55
CA TYR A 4 3.26 21.43 -16.94
C TYR A 4 3.84 20.22 -16.18
N ILE A 5 5.15 20.21 -15.89
CA ILE A 5 5.79 19.11 -15.15
C ILE A 5 5.23 19.02 -13.74
N ILE A 6 5.03 20.18 -13.10
CA ILE A 6 4.48 20.25 -11.75
C ILE A 6 3.04 19.73 -11.77
N LEU A 7 2.22 20.16 -12.74
CA LEU A 7 0.83 19.72 -12.86
C LEU A 7 0.71 18.20 -13.08
N PHE A 8 1.54 17.61 -13.95
CA PHE A 8 1.54 16.16 -14.19
C PHE A 8 2.16 15.37 -13.04
N GLY A 9 3.21 15.86 -12.39
CA GLY A 9 3.70 15.26 -11.16
C GLY A 9 2.62 15.21 -10.08
N MET A 10 1.84 16.30 -9.96
CA MET A 10 0.78 16.42 -8.96
C MET A 10 -0.39 15.47 -9.24
N SER A 11 -0.72 15.17 -10.50
CA SER A 11 -1.76 14.18 -10.83
C SER A 11 -1.35 12.76 -10.43
N TYR A 12 -0.08 12.36 -10.60
CA TYR A 12 0.43 11.08 -10.13
C TYR A 12 0.33 10.96 -8.61
N VAL A 13 0.67 12.03 -7.87
CA VAL A 13 0.52 12.08 -6.41
C VAL A 13 -0.95 11.95 -6.00
N LEU A 14 -1.86 12.69 -6.64
CA LEU A 14 -3.30 12.60 -6.35
C LEU A 14 -3.84 11.18 -6.61
N LEU A 15 -3.39 10.54 -7.69
CA LEU A 15 -3.77 9.17 -8.02
C LEU A 15 -3.25 8.19 -6.95
N ALA A 16 -1.99 8.32 -6.55
CA ALA A 16 -1.39 7.49 -5.50
C ALA A 16 -2.09 7.68 -4.15
N VAL A 17 -2.50 8.90 -3.81
CA VAL A 17 -3.32 9.19 -2.62
C VAL A 17 -4.70 8.53 -2.72
N GLY A 18 -5.33 8.53 -3.91
CA GLY A 18 -6.59 7.80 -4.13
C GLY A 18 -6.45 6.30 -3.88
N LEU A 19 -5.41 5.69 -4.46
CA LEU A 19 -5.06 4.28 -4.23
C LEU A 19 -4.66 4.02 -2.77
N PHE A 20 -4.09 5.02 -2.09
CA PHE A 20 -3.79 5.01 -0.67
C PHE A 20 -5.02 4.72 0.18
N PHE A 21 -6.03 5.58 0.04
CA PHE A 21 -7.28 5.45 0.77
C PHE A 21 -8.05 4.18 0.42
N LEU A 22 -8.02 3.76 -0.85
CA LEU A 22 -8.66 2.52 -1.26
C LEU A 22 -8.06 1.29 -0.54
N ASN A 23 -6.74 1.22 -0.44
CA ASN A 23 -6.09 0.12 0.26
C ASN A 23 -6.39 0.10 1.76
N LEU A 24 -6.44 1.28 2.40
CA LEU A 24 -6.84 1.39 3.80
C LEU A 24 -8.29 0.92 4.01
N TYR A 25 -9.19 1.32 3.12
CA TYR A 25 -10.57 0.84 3.14
C TYR A 25 -10.64 -0.69 3.00
N LEU A 26 -9.86 -1.28 2.09
CA LEU A 26 -9.81 -2.73 1.94
C LEU A 26 -9.22 -3.43 3.16
N PHE A 27 -8.18 -2.85 3.76
CA PHE A 27 -7.57 -3.36 5.00
C PHE A 27 -8.60 -3.41 6.14
N GLU A 28 -9.33 -2.32 6.39
CA GLU A 28 -10.40 -2.26 7.40
C GLU A 28 -11.52 -3.28 7.11
N LYS A 29 -11.79 -3.57 5.83
CA LYS A 29 -12.85 -4.50 5.43
C LYS A 29 -12.45 -5.97 5.52
N ILE A 30 -11.18 -6.27 5.26
CA ILE A 30 -10.66 -7.65 5.19
C ILE A 30 -10.21 -8.13 6.58
N THR A 31 -9.65 -7.22 7.37
CA THR A 31 -9.24 -7.53 8.74
C THR A 31 -10.40 -7.33 9.71
N PRO A 32 -10.44 -8.05 10.84
CA PRO A 32 -11.46 -7.83 11.88
C PRO A 32 -11.19 -6.58 12.72
N PHE A 33 -10.18 -5.78 12.38
CA PHE A 33 -9.70 -4.67 13.18
C PHE A 33 -10.49 -3.39 12.89
N ASP A 34 -11.14 -2.84 13.89
CA ASP A 34 -11.60 -1.45 13.84
C ASP A 34 -10.42 -0.52 14.11
N VAL A 35 -9.70 -0.18 13.05
CA VAL A 35 -8.48 0.65 13.08
C VAL A 35 -8.73 1.96 13.84
N ARG A 36 -9.90 2.59 13.64
CA ARG A 36 -10.20 3.88 14.28
C ARG A 36 -10.41 3.69 15.77
N ASN A 37 -11.24 2.74 16.16
CA ASN A 37 -11.50 2.47 17.57
C ASN A 37 -10.22 2.05 18.31
N GLU A 38 -9.39 1.24 17.65
CA GLU A 38 -8.19 0.70 18.27
C GLU A 38 -7.03 1.71 18.35
N ILE A 39 -6.88 2.62 17.37
CA ILE A 39 -5.90 3.71 17.46
C ILE A 39 -6.32 4.74 18.53
N PHE A 40 -7.58 5.18 18.52
CA PHE A 40 -7.99 6.33 19.31
C PHE A 40 -8.44 5.99 20.73
N LYS A 41 -9.05 4.81 20.95
CA LYS A 41 -9.62 4.45 22.26
C LYS A 41 -8.76 3.47 23.04
N THR A 42 -8.36 2.36 22.44
CA THR A 42 -7.67 1.28 23.17
C THR A 42 -6.16 1.43 23.16
N GLN A 43 -5.60 2.14 22.18
CA GLN A 43 -4.16 2.40 22.02
C GLN A 43 -3.32 1.10 22.04
N LYS A 44 -3.83 0.02 21.44
CA LYS A 44 -3.11 -1.26 21.41
C LYS A 44 -1.88 -1.19 20.52
N LYS A 45 -0.71 -1.26 21.13
CA LYS A 45 0.59 -1.19 20.45
C LYS A 45 0.78 -2.30 19.42
N ALA A 46 0.33 -3.52 19.70
CA ALA A 46 0.45 -4.66 18.79
C ALA A 46 -0.23 -4.36 17.43
N LEU A 47 -1.44 -3.82 17.44
CA LEU A 47 -2.13 -3.41 16.22
C LEU A 47 -1.46 -2.20 15.57
N GLY A 48 -0.91 -1.27 16.36
CA GLY A 48 -0.13 -0.13 15.87
C GLY A 48 1.03 -0.56 14.96
N TYR A 49 1.74 -1.63 15.30
CA TYR A 49 2.80 -2.19 14.44
C TYR A 49 2.24 -2.71 13.11
N ILE A 50 1.12 -3.44 13.13
CA ILE A 50 0.47 -3.95 11.91
C ILE A 50 0.05 -2.81 10.99
N ILE A 51 -0.61 -1.78 11.53
CA ILE A 51 -1.03 -0.59 10.78
C ILE A 51 0.19 0.14 10.23
N ARG A 52 1.27 0.28 11.01
CA ARG A 52 2.53 0.87 10.54
C ARG A 52 3.11 0.08 9.36
N GLY A 53 3.16 -1.25 9.45
CA GLY A 53 3.60 -2.12 8.36
C GLY A 53 2.74 -1.98 7.10
N GLN A 54 1.43 -1.89 7.27
CA GLN A 54 0.49 -1.67 6.18
C GLN A 54 0.75 -0.33 5.46
N LEU A 55 0.92 0.75 6.22
CA LEU A 55 1.18 2.09 5.69
C LEU A 55 2.55 2.18 5.00
N LEU A 56 3.59 1.59 5.62
CA LEU A 56 4.94 1.55 5.05
C LEU A 56 4.99 0.69 3.79
N GLY A 57 4.43 -0.51 3.84
CA GLY A 57 4.34 -1.40 2.68
C GLY A 57 3.62 -0.74 1.52
N GLN A 58 2.50 -0.07 1.79
CA GLN A 58 1.82 0.71 0.77
C GLN A 58 2.65 1.88 0.23
N GLY A 59 3.35 2.62 1.09
CA GLY A 59 4.23 3.70 0.66
C GLY A 59 5.33 3.21 -0.29
N ILE A 60 5.93 2.06 0.01
CA ILE A 60 6.91 1.38 -0.85
C ILE A 60 6.28 1.05 -2.20
N MET A 61 5.11 0.42 -2.21
CA MET A 61 4.43 0.04 -3.44
C MET A 61 4.08 1.24 -4.32
N MET A 62 3.50 2.30 -3.74
CA MET A 62 3.15 3.50 -4.50
C MET A 62 4.39 4.23 -5.01
N GLY A 63 5.46 4.28 -4.21
CA GLY A 63 6.74 4.86 -4.60
C GLY A 63 7.34 4.13 -5.81
N MET A 64 7.39 2.79 -5.77
CA MET A 64 7.89 2.01 -6.91
C MET A 64 6.98 2.10 -8.13
N LEU A 65 5.66 2.03 -7.94
CA LEU A 65 4.68 2.15 -9.02
C LEU A 65 4.85 3.46 -9.81
N ILE A 66 4.97 4.60 -9.11
CA ILE A 66 5.19 5.90 -9.75
C ILE A 66 6.59 5.99 -10.35
N TYR A 67 7.61 5.45 -9.69
CA TYR A 67 8.98 5.49 -10.19
C TYR A 67 9.15 4.74 -11.50
N PHE A 68 8.58 3.54 -11.62
CA PHE A 68 8.73 2.70 -12.81
C PHE A 68 7.76 3.03 -13.94
N LEU A 69 6.50 3.37 -13.62
CA LEU A 69 5.46 3.58 -14.64
C LEU A 69 5.20 5.07 -14.93
N GLY A 70 5.71 5.98 -14.12
CA GLY A 70 5.59 7.42 -14.34
C GLY A 70 6.40 7.86 -15.56
N VAL A 71 5.88 8.82 -16.33
CA VAL A 71 6.64 9.38 -17.46
C VAL A 71 7.79 10.23 -16.91
N ALA A 72 9.02 9.74 -17.07
CA ALA A 72 10.23 10.48 -16.73
C ALA A 72 10.48 11.66 -17.69
N TYR A 73 11.12 12.71 -17.16
CA TYR A 73 11.39 13.99 -17.84
C TYR A 73 12.22 13.85 -19.13
N ASP A 74 12.97 12.77 -19.29
CA ASP A 74 13.88 12.57 -20.43
C ASP A 74 13.17 12.31 -21.76
N TYR A 75 11.84 12.14 -21.77
CA TYR A 75 11.06 11.99 -22.98
C TYR A 75 10.46 13.31 -23.46
N VAL A 76 10.54 13.54 -24.77
CA VAL A 76 9.67 14.51 -25.46
C VAL A 76 8.23 14.21 -25.06
N PHE A 77 7.58 15.18 -24.42
CA PHE A 77 6.24 15.03 -23.88
C PHE A 77 5.26 14.61 -24.98
N SER A 78 4.50 13.55 -24.69
CA SER A 78 3.41 13.06 -25.52
C SER A 78 2.21 12.81 -24.61
N LEU A 79 1.08 13.44 -24.94
CA LEU A 79 -0.17 13.29 -24.19
C LEU A 79 -0.60 11.81 -24.12
N ASP A 80 -0.42 11.09 -25.23
CA ASP A 80 -0.76 9.67 -25.32
C ASP A 80 0.05 8.85 -24.32
N LYS A 81 1.38 9.06 -24.24
CA LYS A 81 2.24 8.37 -23.26
C LYS A 81 1.86 8.67 -21.83
N TYR A 82 1.50 9.92 -21.53
CA TYR A 82 1.05 10.31 -20.20
C TYR A 82 -0.27 9.63 -19.81
N ILE A 83 -1.25 9.57 -20.72
CA ILE A 83 -2.51 8.86 -20.49
C ILE A 83 -2.26 7.36 -20.29
N THR A 84 -1.43 6.74 -21.13
CA THR A 84 -1.05 5.32 -20.97
C THR A 84 -0.43 5.06 -19.61
N SER A 85 0.52 5.91 -19.18
CA SER A 85 1.13 5.83 -17.85
C SER A 85 0.12 5.93 -16.71
N LEU A 86 -0.88 6.81 -16.80
CA LEU A 86 -1.94 6.88 -15.79
C LEU A 86 -2.78 5.59 -15.74
N VAL A 87 -3.12 5.04 -16.90
CA VAL A 87 -3.87 3.76 -16.99
C VAL A 87 -3.04 2.63 -16.39
N ASP A 88 -1.76 2.55 -16.72
CA ASP A 88 -0.85 1.54 -16.19
C ASP A 88 -0.75 1.64 -14.66
N ILE A 89 -0.58 2.84 -14.11
CA ILE A 89 -0.57 3.05 -12.65
C ILE A 89 -1.87 2.57 -12.00
N ILE A 90 -3.03 2.83 -12.62
CA ILE A 90 -4.31 2.35 -12.08
C ILE A 90 -4.35 0.80 -12.12
N VAL A 91 -4.06 0.19 -13.26
CA VAL A 91 -4.17 -1.27 -13.44
C VAL A 91 -3.18 -2.00 -12.53
N PHE A 92 -1.91 -1.62 -12.57
CA PHE A 92 -0.85 -2.23 -11.78
C PHE A 92 -0.93 -1.86 -10.30
N GLY A 93 -1.40 -0.66 -9.96
CA GLY A 93 -1.65 -0.24 -8.59
C GLY A 93 -2.79 -1.02 -7.94
N LEU A 94 -3.92 -1.19 -8.63
CA LEU A 94 -5.04 -2.00 -8.15
C LEU A 94 -4.64 -3.47 -8.02
N THR A 95 -3.91 -4.01 -9.00
CA THR A 95 -3.40 -5.39 -8.96
C THR A 95 -2.49 -5.60 -7.76
N GLY A 96 -1.55 -4.68 -7.52
CA GLY A 96 -0.68 -4.71 -6.34
C GLY A 96 -1.48 -4.69 -5.05
N ILE A 97 -2.43 -3.75 -4.90
CA ILE A 97 -3.29 -3.65 -3.71
C ILE A 97 -4.04 -4.96 -3.46
N VAL A 98 -4.64 -5.55 -4.49
CA VAL A 98 -5.38 -6.81 -4.36
C VAL A 98 -4.47 -7.93 -3.88
N LEU A 99 -3.29 -8.09 -4.48
CA LEU A 99 -2.31 -9.11 -4.06
C LEU A 99 -1.83 -8.87 -2.63
N PHE A 100 -1.59 -7.62 -2.26
CA PHE A 100 -1.12 -7.25 -0.94
C PHE A 100 -2.15 -7.60 0.15
N GLN A 101 -3.41 -7.23 -0.08
CA GLN A 101 -4.52 -7.55 0.81
C GLN A 101 -4.81 -9.05 0.85
N LEU A 102 -4.75 -9.73 -0.30
CA LEU A 102 -4.92 -11.17 -0.38
C LEU A 102 -3.84 -11.90 0.41
N SER A 103 -2.61 -11.40 0.41
CA SER A 103 -1.51 -11.98 1.17
C SER A 103 -1.78 -11.92 2.68
N LEU A 104 -2.26 -10.76 3.17
CA LEU A 104 -2.66 -10.62 4.57
C LEU A 104 -3.88 -11.50 4.92
N TYR A 105 -4.86 -11.60 4.02
CA TYR A 105 -6.01 -12.48 4.20
C TYR A 105 -5.61 -13.96 4.29
N ILE A 106 -4.73 -14.43 3.42
CA ILE A 106 -4.22 -15.80 3.48
C ILE A 106 -3.44 -16.01 4.78
N PHE A 107 -2.58 -15.05 5.13
CA PHE A 107 -1.80 -15.11 6.37
C PHE A 107 -2.69 -15.22 7.61
N SER A 108 -3.78 -14.44 7.70
CA SER A 108 -4.73 -14.50 8.82
C SER A 108 -5.55 -15.79 8.87
N LYS A 109 -5.77 -16.45 7.72
CA LYS A 109 -6.41 -17.77 7.68
C LYS A 109 -5.47 -18.90 8.07
N VAL A 110 -4.20 -18.82 7.72
CA VAL A 110 -3.19 -19.83 8.08
C VAL A 110 -2.78 -19.69 9.55
N MET A 111 -2.63 -18.47 10.04
CA MET A 111 -2.24 -18.16 11.41
C MET A 111 -3.30 -17.25 12.05
N PRO A 112 -4.25 -17.78 12.84
CA PRO A 112 -5.29 -16.97 13.45
C PRO A 112 -4.74 -16.16 14.64
N PHE A 113 -4.20 -14.97 14.37
CA PHE A 113 -3.54 -14.09 15.35
C PHE A 113 -4.48 -13.10 16.06
N GLU A 114 -5.78 -13.12 15.79
CA GLU A 114 -6.74 -12.10 16.26
C GLU A 114 -6.75 -11.99 17.79
N LYS A 115 -6.82 -13.13 18.50
CA LYS A 115 -6.81 -13.15 19.96
C LYS A 115 -5.51 -12.60 20.54
N GLU A 116 -4.38 -12.96 19.93
CA GLU A 116 -3.05 -12.55 20.38
C GLU A 116 -2.85 -11.04 20.22
N ILE A 117 -3.37 -10.45 19.14
CA ILE A 117 -3.27 -9.01 18.88
C ILE A 117 -4.29 -8.21 19.69
N ILE A 118 -5.56 -8.65 19.73
CA ILE A 118 -6.66 -7.86 20.32
C ILE A 118 -6.71 -8.03 21.83
N THR A 119 -6.63 -9.26 22.33
CA THR A 119 -6.85 -9.57 23.74
C THR A 119 -5.55 -9.56 24.52
N GLU A 120 -4.50 -10.17 23.96
CA GLU A 120 -3.22 -10.35 24.65
C GLU A 120 -2.22 -9.23 24.34
N ASN A 121 -2.52 -8.37 23.35
CA ASN A 121 -1.68 -7.25 22.91
C ASN A 121 -0.20 -7.67 22.72
N ASN A 122 0.00 -8.82 22.07
CA ASN A 122 1.32 -9.37 21.80
C ASN A 122 2.08 -8.50 20.78
N GLU A 123 2.90 -7.58 21.28
CA GLU A 123 3.70 -6.64 20.47
C GLU A 123 4.66 -7.36 19.53
N SER A 124 5.27 -8.46 19.98
CA SER A 124 6.21 -9.24 19.17
C SER A 124 5.54 -9.80 17.91
N LEU A 125 4.31 -10.30 18.04
CA LEU A 125 3.54 -10.76 16.89
C LEU A 125 3.17 -9.61 15.95
N GLY A 126 2.81 -8.45 16.49
CA GLY A 126 2.57 -7.25 15.70
C GLY A 126 3.78 -6.85 14.85
N ILE A 127 4.99 -6.91 15.42
CA ILE A 127 6.26 -6.64 14.72
C ILE A 127 6.54 -7.68 13.63
N ILE A 128 6.26 -8.96 13.88
CA ILE A 128 6.40 -10.03 12.88
C ILE A 128 5.48 -9.77 11.69
N ILE A 129 4.21 -9.45 11.95
CA ILE A 129 3.22 -9.14 10.90
C ILE A 129 3.61 -7.87 10.14
N GLU A 130 4.11 -6.85 10.83
CA GLU A 130 4.67 -5.66 10.19
C GLU A 130 5.80 -6.01 9.22
N GLY A 131 6.76 -6.82 9.65
CA GLY A 131 7.87 -7.26 8.81
C GLY A 131 7.39 -8.07 7.60
N PHE A 132 6.40 -8.94 7.80
CA PHE A 132 5.74 -9.67 6.72
C PHE A 132 5.11 -8.73 5.69
N LEU A 133 4.34 -7.72 6.13
CA LEU A 133 3.71 -6.74 5.23
C LEU A 133 4.75 -5.96 4.44
N ILE A 134 5.83 -5.50 5.07
CA ILE A 134 6.90 -4.79 4.36
C ILE A 134 7.57 -5.71 3.33
N ALA A 135 7.85 -6.96 3.68
CA ALA A 135 8.44 -7.93 2.76
C ALA A 135 7.52 -8.21 1.56
N MET A 136 6.22 -8.41 1.79
CA MET A 136 5.24 -8.64 0.72
C MET A 136 5.12 -7.43 -0.20
N ALA A 137 5.11 -6.21 0.34
CA ALA A 137 5.11 -5.00 -0.45
C ALA A 137 6.32 -4.92 -1.41
N ILE A 138 7.53 -5.25 -0.92
CA ILE A 138 8.73 -5.27 -1.76
C ILE A 138 8.62 -6.35 -2.84
N ILE A 139 8.24 -7.58 -2.48
CA ILE A 139 8.10 -8.69 -3.43
C ILE A 139 7.11 -8.36 -4.54
N ILE A 140 5.93 -7.85 -4.18
CA ILE A 140 4.89 -7.47 -5.14
C ILE A 140 5.37 -6.33 -6.03
N SER A 141 6.02 -5.32 -5.44
CA SER A 141 6.51 -4.16 -6.20
C SER A 141 7.54 -4.56 -7.25
N VAL A 142 8.53 -5.36 -6.86
CA VAL A 142 9.52 -5.88 -7.81
C VAL A 142 8.84 -6.75 -8.86
N SER A 143 7.97 -7.67 -8.44
CA SER A 143 7.34 -8.63 -9.35
C SER A 143 6.41 -8.00 -10.39
N LEU A 144 5.78 -6.86 -10.08
CA LEU A 144 4.85 -6.20 -10.99
C LEU A 144 5.46 -5.03 -11.75
N TYR A 145 6.43 -4.32 -11.17
CA TYR A 145 6.85 -3.01 -11.66
C TYR A 145 8.27 -3.02 -12.27
N SER A 146 9.07 -4.07 -12.08
CA SER A 146 10.48 -4.08 -12.51
C SER A 146 10.72 -4.57 -13.96
N TYR A 147 9.74 -4.42 -14.85
CA TYR A 147 9.86 -4.86 -16.26
C TYR A 147 10.33 -3.73 -17.18
#